data_AF-A0A2K3NVN4-F1
#
_entry.id   AF-A0A2K3NVN4-F1
#
_cell.length_a   1.000
_cell.length_b   1.000
_cell.length_c   1.000
_cell.angle_alpha   90.00
_cell.angle_beta   90.00
_cell.angle_gamma   90.00
#
_symmetry.space_group_name_H-M   'P 1'
#
loop_
_entity.id
_entity.type
_entity.pdbx_description
1 polymer ?
#
loop_
_entity_poly.entity_id
_entity_poly.type
_entity_poly.pdbx_seq_one_letter_code
_entity_poly.pdbx_strand_id
1 'polypeptide(L)'
;VAVIFSGALVSNEIYLFTDGVGLYLKTVLPSFSGNVPAALTKIYPSAKITRLGDWNTVDADPRWCCTYLLDPSDPLFVEIGEAFIRKQIKVQSNIRVNALTSMQVTLFGEDDQMDEDGRIVCGDLGDTFNENSPPTSDPEYISTLGAAVYQGISKGDKDAVWLMQGWLFYSDSSFWKPPQMKPENREALKVLVLVELCPIAKEMTGVCNIGSGTGDLMMLLIPIEEVGMMHGLTQAATMHGMAPVNSVFDFVAMTALRMKLSWLAVALLQSVPSGKMIVLDLFADVKPIWKTSFQFYGTPYIWCMLHNFGGNIEMYGVLDSIGSGPIDARVSANSTMVGVGMCMEGIEHNPIVYELMSEMAFRDEKVKINKWLKSYSHRRYGKAVHQIDAAWEILYHTIYNCTDGIADHNHDYIAVLPDWDPSTNIESGMSNHQQKIYFLPPGNRRYLFQQTPAGMPQAHLWYPPEDVIKALQLFLAGGKNLTGSLTYRYDLVDLTRQVLSKFANQVYIKAVTSFQEKNIDDLHLNSHKFLQLIKDIDLLLASDDNFLLGTWLESAKKLAVNPNTYTAVIN
;
A
#
# COMPACT_ATOMS: atom_id res chain seq x y z
N VAL A 1 -20.17 4.91 10.67
CA VAL A 1 -19.27 4.40 9.62
C VAL A 1 -19.08 5.51 8.60
N ALA A 2 -17.87 6.05 8.49
CA ALA A 2 -17.53 6.98 7.41
C ALA A 2 -16.92 6.15 6.28
N VAL A 3 -17.51 6.21 5.09
CA VAL A 3 -16.91 5.61 3.89
C VAL A 3 -16.08 6.69 3.23
N ILE A 4 -14.82 6.35 2.96
CA ILE A 4 -13.78 7.23 2.42
C ILE A 4 -13.50 6.74 1.00
N PHE A 5 -13.64 7.62 0.00
CA PHE A 5 -13.30 7.33 -1.40
C PHE A 5 -12.06 8.13 -1.80
N SER A 6 -11.05 7.46 -2.36
CA SER A 6 -9.88 8.08 -3.01
C SER A 6 -9.93 7.79 -4.52
N GLY A 7 -9.87 8.82 -5.36
CA GLY A 7 -9.79 8.66 -6.81
C GLY A 7 -9.80 9.99 -7.55
N ALA A 8 -9.11 10.06 -8.70
CA ALA A 8 -9.19 11.20 -9.61
C ALA A 8 -10.58 11.22 -10.26
N LEU A 9 -11.53 11.91 -9.63
CA LEU A 9 -12.87 12.10 -10.16
C LEU A 9 -12.81 12.99 -11.41
N VAL A 10 -12.98 12.39 -12.59
CA VAL A 10 -13.11 13.09 -13.88
C VAL A 10 -14.58 13.47 -14.15
N SER A 11 -15.53 13.10 -13.28
CA SER A 11 -16.91 13.59 -13.35
C SER A 11 -17.38 14.17 -12.00
N ASN A 12 -18.01 15.35 -12.07
CA ASN A 12 -18.43 16.18 -10.94
C ASN A 12 -19.75 15.73 -10.29
N GLU A 13 -20.09 14.44 -10.32
CA GLU A 13 -21.41 13.98 -9.86
C GLU A 13 -21.33 12.64 -9.13
N ILE A 14 -21.05 12.67 -7.83
CA ILE A 14 -21.63 11.66 -6.92
C ILE A 14 -22.86 12.33 -6.29
N TYR A 15 -23.96 12.38 -7.05
CA TYR A 15 -25.28 12.57 -6.45
C TYR A 15 -25.71 11.24 -5.83
N LEU A 16 -25.26 10.96 -4.60
CA LEU A 16 -25.90 9.95 -3.78
C LEU A 16 -27.18 10.54 -3.15
N PHE A 17 -28.13 10.85 -4.02
CA PHE A 17 -29.53 10.99 -3.68
C PHE A 17 -30.26 9.85 -4.37
N THR A 18 -30.41 8.73 -3.67
CA THR A 18 -31.48 7.78 -3.99
C THR A 18 -32.66 8.13 -3.08
N ASP A 19 -33.80 8.48 -3.69
CA ASP A 19 -35.08 8.65 -3.00
C ASP A 19 -35.12 9.62 -1.78
N GLY A 20 -34.39 10.74 -1.86
CA GLY A 20 -34.47 11.80 -0.84
C GLY A 20 -33.66 11.56 0.43
N VAL A 21 -32.78 10.55 0.45
CA VAL A 21 -31.80 10.33 1.54
C VAL A 21 -30.42 10.78 1.07
N GLY A 22 -29.85 11.81 1.72
CA GLY A 22 -28.46 12.20 1.51
C GLY A 22 -27.52 11.31 2.31
N LEU A 23 -26.54 10.69 1.65
CA LEU A 23 -25.49 9.92 2.32
C LEU A 23 -24.37 10.85 2.80
N TYR A 24 -24.00 10.76 4.07
CA TYR A 24 -22.87 11.50 4.65
C TYR A 24 -21.55 10.79 4.33
N LEU A 25 -20.90 11.22 3.24
CA LEU A 25 -19.60 10.72 2.82
C LEU A 25 -18.53 11.81 2.94
N LYS A 26 -17.34 11.43 3.40
CA LYS A 26 -16.17 12.30 3.37
C LYS A 26 -15.35 11.98 2.13
N THR A 27 -15.30 12.92 1.21
CA THR A 27 -14.44 12.82 0.03
C THR A 27 -13.03 13.23 0.42
N VAL A 28 -12.05 12.48 -0.07
CA VAL A 28 -10.64 12.81 0.12
C VAL A 28 -10.09 13.40 -1.16
N LEU A 29 -9.27 14.44 -1.02
CA LEU A 29 -8.89 15.31 -2.14
C LEU A 29 -7.38 15.39 -2.29
N PRO A 30 -6.82 15.39 -3.53
CA PRO A 30 -5.38 15.32 -3.70
C PRO A 30 -4.67 16.53 -3.08
N SER A 31 -3.38 16.37 -2.79
CA SER A 31 -2.50 17.42 -2.29
C SER A 31 -1.17 17.42 -3.05
N PHE A 32 -0.39 18.50 -2.91
CA PHE A 32 0.93 18.58 -3.52
C PHE A 32 2.00 17.92 -2.63
N SER A 33 2.84 17.07 -3.23
CA SER A 33 3.87 16.29 -2.54
C SER A 33 5.29 16.50 -3.03
N GLY A 34 5.53 17.54 -3.83
CA GLY A 34 6.86 17.89 -4.36
C GLY A 34 7.07 17.56 -5.83
N ASN A 35 6.22 16.72 -6.44
CA ASN A 35 6.36 16.35 -7.85
C ASN A 35 5.96 17.52 -8.76
N VAL A 36 6.89 17.94 -9.63
CA VAL A 36 6.75 19.11 -10.51
C VAL A 36 7.09 18.77 -11.96
N PRO A 37 6.56 19.50 -12.95
CA PRO A 37 6.96 19.31 -14.34
C PRO A 37 8.39 19.81 -14.57
N ALA A 38 9.12 19.15 -15.48
CA ALA A 38 10.46 19.59 -15.90
C ALA A 38 10.52 21.07 -16.32
N ALA A 39 9.42 21.58 -16.89
CA ALA A 39 9.30 22.97 -17.32
C ALA A 39 9.42 23.99 -16.17
N LEU A 40 9.18 23.59 -14.91
CA LEU A 40 9.30 24.48 -13.76
C LEU A 40 10.73 25.01 -13.58
N THR A 41 11.74 24.22 -13.97
CA THR A 41 13.16 24.64 -13.97
C THR A 41 13.44 25.83 -14.87
N LYS A 42 12.61 26.06 -15.91
CA LYS A 42 12.75 27.20 -16.83
C LYS A 42 12.14 28.48 -16.24
N ILE A 43 11.11 28.34 -15.40
CA ILE A 43 10.39 29.46 -14.78
C ILE A 43 11.09 29.87 -13.47
N TYR A 44 11.56 28.88 -12.70
CA TYR A 44 12.28 29.06 -11.44
C TYR A 44 13.68 28.40 -11.54
N PRO A 45 14.65 29.04 -12.20
CA PRO A 45 15.97 28.44 -12.44
C PRO A 45 16.82 28.26 -11.17
N SER A 46 16.46 28.95 -10.08
CA SER A 46 17.09 28.78 -8.77
C SER A 46 16.44 27.69 -7.90
N ALA A 47 15.31 27.12 -8.33
CA ALA A 47 14.61 26.10 -7.56
C ALA A 47 15.45 24.81 -7.54
N LYS A 48 15.55 24.19 -6.36
CA LYS A 48 16.27 22.93 -6.17
C LYS A 48 15.40 21.77 -6.65
N ILE A 49 15.52 21.40 -7.91
CA ILE A 49 14.72 20.32 -8.51
C ILE A 49 15.63 19.15 -8.89
N THR A 50 15.32 17.97 -8.36
CA THR A 50 16.06 16.73 -8.62
C THR A 50 15.24 15.81 -9.50
N ARG A 51 15.84 15.23 -10.56
CA ARG A 51 15.23 14.15 -11.34
C ARG A 51 15.36 12.85 -10.56
N LEU A 52 14.25 12.18 -10.30
CA LEU A 52 14.23 10.84 -9.69
C LEU A 52 14.58 9.75 -10.73
N GLY A 53 14.61 8.49 -10.28
CA GLY A 53 14.77 7.34 -11.17
C GLY A 53 13.64 7.23 -12.20
N ASP A 54 13.83 6.39 -13.21
CA ASP A 54 12.80 6.20 -14.22
C ASP A 54 11.79 5.16 -13.72
N TRP A 55 10.52 5.53 -13.65
CA TRP A 55 9.43 4.59 -13.34
C TRP A 55 8.73 4.19 -14.64
N ASN A 56 8.58 2.88 -14.87
CA ASN A 56 7.87 2.23 -15.98
C ASN A 56 7.97 2.94 -17.35
N THR A 57 9.20 3.15 -17.81
CA THR A 57 9.49 3.91 -19.05
C THR A 57 9.84 3.02 -20.23
N VAL A 58 9.45 3.44 -21.43
CA VAL A 58 9.94 2.87 -22.69
C VAL A 58 11.35 3.40 -22.95
N ASP A 59 12.35 2.52 -23.04
CA ASP A 59 13.75 2.84 -23.38
C ASP A 59 14.42 3.96 -22.57
N ALA A 60 13.99 4.18 -21.31
CA ALA A 60 14.43 5.29 -20.48
C ALA A 60 14.18 6.69 -21.08
N ASP A 61 13.18 6.80 -21.96
CA ASP A 61 12.84 8.05 -22.64
C ASP A 61 12.20 9.07 -21.68
N PRO A 62 12.85 10.23 -21.44
CA PRO A 62 12.34 11.32 -20.60
C PRO A 62 10.97 11.86 -21.01
N ARG A 63 10.49 11.56 -22.22
CA ARG A 63 9.14 11.93 -22.68
C ARG A 63 8.03 11.22 -21.91
N TRP A 64 8.28 9.97 -21.49
CA TRP A 64 7.29 9.07 -20.91
C TRP A 64 7.62 8.67 -19.47
N CYS A 65 8.62 9.31 -18.88
CA CYS A 65 9.14 8.97 -17.56
C CYS A 65 9.43 10.20 -16.71
N CYS A 66 10.03 9.89 -15.57
CA CYS A 66 10.97 10.76 -14.86
C CYS A 66 10.30 11.88 -14.10
N THR A 67 9.98 11.54 -12.87
CA THR A 67 9.48 12.46 -11.86
C THR A 67 10.56 13.46 -11.49
N TYR A 68 10.25 14.75 -11.56
CA TYR A 68 11.10 15.80 -11.01
C TYR A 68 10.55 16.19 -9.65
N LEU A 69 11.40 16.10 -8.63
CA LEU A 69 11.08 16.39 -7.25
C LEU A 69 11.66 17.73 -6.85
N LEU A 70 10.80 18.65 -6.43
CA LEU A 70 11.20 19.88 -5.76
C LEU A 70 11.71 19.53 -4.36
N ASP A 71 12.91 20.02 -4.01
CA ASP A 71 13.52 19.77 -2.72
C ASP A 71 12.68 20.37 -1.58
N PRO A 72 12.46 19.65 -0.48
CA PRO A 72 11.59 20.12 0.60
C PRO A 72 12.18 21.31 1.39
N SER A 73 13.48 21.61 1.24
CA SER A 73 14.08 22.83 1.81
C SER A 73 13.85 24.07 0.94
N ASP A 74 13.36 23.91 -0.29
CA ASP A 74 13.07 25.03 -1.19
C ASP A 74 11.78 25.75 -0.74
N PRO A 75 11.80 27.09 -0.53
CA PRO A 75 10.60 27.84 -0.14
C PRO A 75 9.41 27.63 -1.09
N LEU A 76 9.69 27.36 -2.38
CA LEU A 76 8.68 27.13 -3.39
C LEU A 76 7.82 25.89 -3.10
N PHE A 77 8.35 24.92 -2.34
CA PHE A 77 7.62 23.68 -2.02
C PHE A 77 6.33 23.98 -1.26
N VAL A 78 6.45 24.73 -0.16
CA VAL A 78 5.33 25.09 0.69
C VAL A 78 4.41 26.10 0.00
N GLU A 79 4.96 27.01 -0.80
CA GLU A 79 4.19 28.00 -1.57
C GLU A 79 3.28 27.32 -2.61
N ILE A 80 3.82 26.36 -3.39
CA ILE A 80 3.03 25.58 -4.34
C ILE A 80 1.98 24.74 -3.61
N GLY A 81 2.35 24.10 -2.49
CA GLY A 81 1.42 23.29 -1.70
C GLY A 81 0.23 24.08 -1.18
N GLU A 82 0.46 25.25 -0.59
CA GLU A 82 -0.61 26.13 -0.12
C GLU A 82 -1.49 26.60 -1.29
N ALA A 83 -0.87 27.03 -2.40
CA ALA A 83 -1.60 27.50 -3.57
C ALA A 83 -2.48 26.40 -4.19
N PHE A 84 -2.00 25.17 -4.23
CA PHE A 84 -2.73 24.00 -4.73
C PHE A 84 -4.01 23.76 -3.92
N ILE A 85 -3.88 23.68 -2.59
CA ILE A 85 -5.03 23.44 -1.69
C ILE A 85 -6.04 24.60 -1.78
N ARG A 86 -5.58 25.86 -1.72
CA ARG A 86 -6.48 27.02 -1.87
C ARG A 86 -7.22 27.00 -3.21
N LYS A 87 -6.53 26.62 -4.29
CA LYS A 87 -7.15 26.53 -5.63
C LYS A 87 -8.17 25.39 -5.69
N GLN A 88 -7.87 24.24 -5.12
CA GLN A 88 -8.77 23.09 -5.04
C GLN A 88 -10.05 23.45 -4.26
N ILE A 89 -9.93 24.04 -3.07
CA ILE A 89 -11.07 24.51 -2.26
C ILE A 89 -11.92 25.53 -3.04
N LYS A 90 -11.28 26.45 -3.78
CA LYS A 90 -11.98 27.43 -4.62
C LYS A 90 -12.75 26.78 -5.77
N VAL A 91 -12.16 25.79 -6.44
CA VAL A 91 -12.83 25.07 -7.55
C VAL A 91 -14.04 24.33 -7.02
N GLN A 92 -13.91 23.64 -5.89
CA GLN A 92 -15.00 22.88 -5.28
C GLN A 92 -16.11 23.74 -4.71
N SER A 93 -15.79 24.86 -4.06
CA SER A 93 -16.81 25.80 -3.55
C SER A 93 -17.60 26.50 -4.67
N ASN A 94 -16.99 26.69 -5.86
CA ASN A 94 -17.69 27.21 -7.05
C ASN A 94 -18.56 26.15 -7.74
N ILE A 95 -18.26 24.86 -7.54
CA ILE A 95 -19.16 23.76 -7.88
C ILE A 95 -20.21 23.74 -6.78
N ARG A 96 -21.23 24.60 -6.88
CA ARG A 96 -22.36 24.65 -5.94
C ARG A 96 -23.04 23.28 -5.87
N VAL A 97 -22.64 22.48 -4.90
CA VAL A 97 -23.44 21.37 -4.41
C VAL A 97 -24.60 22.00 -3.65
N ASN A 98 -25.81 21.92 -4.19
CA ASN A 98 -27.07 22.15 -3.45
C ASN A 98 -27.29 21.01 -2.43
N ALA A 99 -26.28 20.72 -1.59
CA ALA A 99 -26.43 19.86 -0.44
C ALA A 99 -26.48 20.77 0.78
N LEU A 100 -27.64 20.78 1.44
CA LEU A 100 -27.76 21.21 2.82
C LEU A 100 -26.82 20.35 3.68
N THR A 101 -25.56 20.76 3.82
CA THR A 101 -24.59 20.12 4.71
C THR A 101 -24.76 20.69 6.12
N SER A 102 -25.73 20.20 6.88
CA SER A 102 -25.57 20.08 8.32
C SER A 102 -24.98 18.70 8.59
N MET A 103 -23.67 18.65 8.79
CA MET A 103 -22.89 17.42 8.91
C MET A 103 -22.10 17.46 10.23
N GLN A 104 -22.56 16.67 11.20
CA GLN A 104 -21.84 16.29 12.40
C GLN A 104 -21.36 14.85 12.20
N VAL A 105 -20.04 14.61 12.29
CA VAL A 105 -19.50 13.26 12.46
C VAL A 105 -18.37 13.32 13.47
N THR A 106 -18.66 12.74 14.64
CA THR A 106 -17.75 12.40 15.74
C THR A 106 -16.75 11.34 15.25
N LEU A 107 -15.51 11.77 14.99
CA LEU A 107 -14.32 10.95 15.21
C LEU A 107 -13.65 11.60 16.43
N PHE A 108 -13.18 10.80 17.38
CA PHE A 108 -12.82 11.16 18.76
C PHE A 108 -13.99 11.11 19.74
N GLY A 109 -13.79 10.37 20.83
CA GLY A 109 -14.71 10.34 21.97
C GLY A 109 -14.91 11.73 22.55
N GLU A 110 -15.97 11.85 23.34
CA GLU A 110 -16.51 13.07 23.94
C GLU A 110 -15.44 14.07 24.45
N ASP A 111 -15.78 15.35 24.28
CA ASP A 111 -15.03 16.58 24.63
C ASP A 111 -13.92 16.99 23.64
N ASP A 112 -14.29 17.73 22.59
CA ASP A 112 -13.60 18.98 22.21
C ASP A 112 -14.36 19.77 21.13
N GLN A 113 -14.19 21.10 21.17
CA GLN A 113 -15.10 22.12 20.64
C GLN A 113 -15.22 22.17 19.11
N MET A 114 -16.42 22.58 18.67
CA MET A 114 -16.87 22.72 17.28
C MET A 114 -16.40 24.05 16.66
N ASP A 115 -15.99 24.01 15.38
CA ASP A 115 -15.91 25.20 14.50
C ASP A 115 -17.04 25.13 13.44
N GLU A 116 -17.71 26.26 13.19
CA GLU A 116 -18.99 26.42 12.47
C GLU A 116 -19.02 26.08 10.96
N ASP A 117 -17.93 25.60 10.36
CA ASP A 117 -17.89 25.31 8.91
C ASP A 117 -17.67 23.83 8.53
N GLY A 118 -17.61 22.90 9.49
CA GLY A 118 -17.87 21.46 9.29
C GLY A 118 -17.12 20.70 8.18
N ARG A 119 -16.06 21.28 7.60
CA ARG A 119 -15.26 20.68 6.53
C ARG A 119 -14.01 20.06 7.14
N ILE A 120 -13.97 18.73 7.17
CA ILE A 120 -12.69 18.02 7.22
C ILE A 120 -12.29 17.79 5.77
N VAL A 121 -11.39 18.63 5.25
CA VAL A 121 -10.64 18.27 4.04
C VAL A 121 -9.59 17.28 4.50
N CYS A 122 -9.86 15.99 4.32
CA CYS A 122 -8.77 15.02 4.35
C CYS A 122 -7.92 15.33 3.11
N GLY A 123 -6.70 15.86 3.31
CA GLY A 123 -5.72 16.03 2.25
C GLY A 123 -5.18 14.65 1.89
N ASP A 124 -5.54 14.14 0.71
CA ASP A 124 -5.12 12.86 0.16
C ASP A 124 -3.80 12.92 -0.60
N LEU A 125 -3.18 11.74 -0.63
CA LEU A 125 -2.24 11.20 -1.62
C LEU A 125 -1.14 12.17 -2.06
N GLY A 126 -0.48 12.71 -1.05
CA GLY A 126 0.84 13.29 -1.21
C GLY A 126 1.95 12.25 -1.20
N ASP A 127 1.79 11.10 -1.89
CA ASP A 127 2.76 10.00 -1.84
C ASP A 127 3.95 10.30 -2.76
N THR A 128 4.93 11.05 -2.24
CA THR A 128 6.11 11.45 -3.00
C THR A 128 6.88 10.26 -3.58
N PHE A 129 6.84 9.12 -2.89
CA PHE A 129 7.70 7.96 -3.14
C PHE A 129 6.94 6.65 -3.35
N ASN A 130 5.69 6.72 -3.84
CA ASN A 130 5.01 5.51 -4.27
C ASN A 130 5.80 4.88 -5.44
N GLU A 131 6.35 3.69 -5.20
CA GLU A 131 7.20 2.93 -6.15
C GLU A 131 8.42 3.68 -6.71
N ASN A 132 8.82 4.77 -6.05
CA ASN A 132 10.01 5.54 -6.39
C ASN A 132 10.92 5.60 -5.17
N SER A 133 12.17 5.17 -5.31
CA SER A 133 13.12 5.28 -4.20
C SER A 133 13.47 6.74 -3.93
N PRO A 134 13.48 7.18 -2.65
CA PRO A 134 13.94 8.51 -2.30
C PRO A 134 15.39 8.75 -2.73
N PRO A 135 15.80 10.01 -2.99
CA PRO A 135 17.17 10.33 -3.42
C PRO A 135 18.22 10.02 -2.34
N THR A 136 17.81 9.92 -1.07
CA THR A 136 18.68 9.57 0.06
C THR A 136 17.91 8.78 1.10
N SER A 137 18.62 7.91 1.83
CA SER A 137 18.08 7.17 2.99
C SER A 137 18.25 7.93 4.31
N ASP A 138 18.71 9.18 4.26
CA ASP A 138 18.88 10.04 5.43
C ASP A 138 17.53 10.36 6.10
N PRO A 139 17.31 9.94 7.36
CA PRO A 139 16.08 10.23 8.09
C PRO A 139 15.77 11.72 8.23
N GLU A 140 16.77 12.61 8.25
CA GLU A 140 16.54 14.06 8.34
C GLU A 140 15.92 14.61 7.05
N TYR A 141 16.39 14.14 5.90
CA TYR A 141 15.78 14.49 4.61
C TYR A 141 14.33 13.98 4.53
N ILE A 142 14.09 12.72 4.90
CA ILE A 142 12.75 12.11 4.91
C ILE A 142 11.81 12.85 5.88
N SER A 143 12.31 13.23 7.06
CA SER A 143 11.62 14.09 8.02
C SER A 143 11.20 15.41 7.40
N THR A 144 12.16 16.09 6.76
CA THR A 144 11.98 17.42 6.20
C THR A 144 10.94 17.38 5.08
N LEU A 145 10.96 16.33 4.26
CA LEU A 145 9.95 16.12 3.23
C LEU A 145 8.54 15.96 3.83
N GLY A 146 8.36 15.02 4.76
CA GLY A 146 7.04 14.80 5.37
C GLY A 146 6.50 16.05 6.05
N ALA A 147 7.37 16.80 6.74
CA ALA A 147 7.02 18.08 7.35
C ALA A 147 6.65 19.14 6.30
N ALA A 148 7.39 19.26 5.20
CA ALA A 148 7.11 20.23 4.13
C ALA A 148 5.79 19.95 3.41
N VAL A 149 5.49 18.68 3.13
CA VAL A 149 4.20 18.24 2.56
C VAL A 149 3.05 18.66 3.48
N TYR A 150 3.11 18.27 4.75
CA TYR A 150 2.06 18.60 5.71
C TYR A 150 1.96 20.12 5.97
N GLN A 151 3.08 20.85 5.95
CA GLN A 151 3.07 22.30 6.08
C GLN A 151 2.35 22.96 4.89
N GLY A 152 2.57 22.48 3.66
CA GLY A 152 1.83 22.96 2.48
C GLY A 152 0.32 22.72 2.62
N ILE A 153 -0.07 21.52 3.07
CA ILE A 153 -1.48 21.16 3.34
C ILE A 153 -2.09 22.09 4.39
N SER A 154 -1.47 22.17 5.57
CA SER A 154 -1.99 22.90 6.73
C SER A 154 -2.07 24.41 6.55
N LYS A 155 -1.22 25.00 5.69
CA LYS A 155 -1.35 26.41 5.29
C LYS A 155 -2.54 26.68 4.38
N GLY A 156 -2.88 25.72 3.53
CA GLY A 156 -4.07 25.78 2.68
C GLY A 156 -5.36 25.54 3.46
N ASP A 157 -5.31 24.61 4.41
CA ASP A 157 -6.41 24.25 5.31
C ASP A 157 -5.89 23.79 6.69
N LYS A 158 -6.17 24.58 7.75
CA LYS A 158 -5.69 24.32 9.12
C LYS A 158 -6.24 23.02 9.72
N ASP A 159 -7.41 22.59 9.28
CA ASP A 159 -8.15 21.46 9.86
C ASP A 159 -7.83 20.15 9.13
N ALA A 160 -7.06 20.22 8.03
CA ALA A 160 -6.75 19.07 7.21
C ALA A 160 -5.98 17.97 7.95
N VAL A 161 -6.26 16.73 7.54
CA VAL A 161 -5.58 15.51 7.96
C VAL A 161 -4.98 14.87 6.72
N TRP A 162 -3.71 14.50 6.78
CA TRP A 162 -3.02 13.83 5.67
C TRP A 162 -3.32 12.33 5.67
N LEU A 163 -3.99 11.84 4.62
CA LEU A 163 -4.15 10.41 4.37
C LEU A 163 -3.02 9.94 3.42
N MET A 164 -2.20 8.99 3.90
CA MET A 164 -0.99 8.53 3.21
C MET A 164 -1.06 7.04 2.90
N GLN A 165 -0.62 6.61 1.71
CA GLN A 165 -0.51 5.19 1.39
C GLN A 165 0.70 4.55 2.07
N GLY A 166 0.47 3.42 2.74
CA GLY A 166 1.54 2.61 3.33
C GLY A 166 2.25 1.67 2.35
N TRP A 167 1.89 1.68 1.05
CA TRP A 167 2.43 0.75 0.03
C TRP A 167 3.95 0.76 -0.04
N LEU A 168 4.56 1.95 0.02
CA LEU A 168 6.01 2.14 -0.01
C LEU A 168 6.75 1.32 1.06
N PHE A 169 6.14 1.10 2.24
CA PHE A 169 6.74 0.29 3.31
C PHE A 169 6.79 -1.21 2.97
N TYR A 170 5.94 -1.66 2.04
CA TYR A 170 5.95 -2.99 1.48
C TYR A 170 6.81 -3.07 0.21
N SER A 171 6.52 -2.23 -0.77
CA SER A 171 7.07 -2.32 -2.13
C SER A 171 8.58 -2.09 -2.18
N ASP A 172 9.11 -1.22 -1.33
CA ASP A 172 10.56 -1.00 -1.14
C ASP A 172 10.95 -1.18 0.34
N SER A 173 10.51 -2.29 0.93
CA SER A 173 10.87 -2.68 2.31
C SER A 173 12.39 -2.78 2.56
N SER A 174 13.18 -2.89 1.49
CA SER A 174 14.65 -2.87 1.55
C SER A 174 15.20 -1.48 1.89
N PHE A 175 14.51 -0.42 1.44
CA PHE A 175 14.81 0.97 1.74
C PHE A 175 14.14 1.41 3.05
N TRP A 176 12.84 1.13 3.20
CA TRP A 176 12.00 1.60 4.31
C TRP A 176 12.20 0.79 5.58
N LYS A 177 13.36 0.97 6.22
CA LYS A 177 13.71 0.35 7.51
C LYS A 177 13.21 1.20 8.67
N PRO A 178 13.27 0.68 9.92
CA PRO A 178 12.84 1.42 11.08
C PRO A 178 13.37 2.86 11.12
N PRO A 179 14.67 3.18 10.91
CA PRO A 179 15.17 4.57 10.94
C PRO A 179 14.47 5.54 9.97
N GLN A 180 14.00 5.07 8.81
CA GLN A 180 13.30 5.86 7.79
C GLN A 180 11.80 6.03 8.11
N MET A 181 11.23 5.12 8.92
CA MET A 181 9.83 5.18 9.38
C MET A 181 9.68 5.83 10.77
N LYS A 182 10.66 5.61 11.66
CA LYS A 182 10.79 6.09 13.04
C LYS A 182 12.28 6.28 13.40
N PRO A 183 12.70 7.32 14.15
CA PRO A 183 14.04 7.32 14.74
C PRO A 183 14.23 6.18 15.78
N GLU A 184 15.49 5.73 15.94
CA GLU A 184 15.85 4.76 16.98
C GLU A 184 15.44 5.25 18.38
N ASN A 185 15.05 4.28 19.21
CA ASN A 185 14.29 4.48 20.44
C ASN A 185 15.01 5.40 21.44
N ARG A 186 14.35 6.48 21.87
CA ARG A 186 14.81 7.40 22.94
C ARG A 186 15.16 6.66 24.25
N GLU A 187 14.58 5.49 24.51
CA GLU A 187 14.87 4.63 25.67
C GLU A 187 16.12 3.75 25.50
N ALA A 188 16.40 3.26 24.29
CA ALA A 188 17.60 2.45 24.02
C ALA A 188 18.87 3.30 24.11
N LEU A 189 18.80 4.56 23.66
CA LEU A 189 19.87 5.53 23.86
C LEU A 189 20.08 5.91 25.33
N LYS A 190 19.02 6.02 26.15
CA LYS A 190 19.19 6.25 27.61
C LYS A 190 20.05 5.17 28.26
N VAL A 191 19.84 3.91 27.89
CA VAL A 191 20.62 2.77 28.41
C VAL A 191 22.06 2.80 27.89
N LEU A 192 22.28 3.09 26.60
CA LEU A 192 23.63 3.18 26.02
C LEU A 192 24.45 4.32 26.66
N VAL A 193 23.82 5.47 26.87
CA VAL A 193 24.40 6.66 27.53
C VAL A 193 24.79 6.37 28.97
N LEU A 194 23.96 5.62 29.71
CA LEU A 194 24.28 5.17 31.06
C LEU A 194 25.48 4.23 31.09
N VAL A 195 25.64 3.34 30.10
CA VAL A 195 26.74 2.37 30.04
C VAL A 195 28.07 3.03 29.65
N GLU A 196 28.07 4.00 28.73
CA GLU A 196 29.31 4.66 28.27
C GLU A 196 29.81 5.79 29.18
N LEU A 197 28.92 6.51 29.88
CA LEU A 197 29.32 7.60 30.79
C LEU A 197 29.69 7.09 32.20
N CYS A 198 29.25 5.90 32.59
CA CYS A 198 29.49 5.35 33.92
C CYS A 198 30.98 5.11 34.26
N PRO A 199 31.84 4.61 33.35
CA PRO A 199 33.28 4.50 33.59
C PRO A 199 33.93 5.86 33.84
N ILE A 200 33.51 6.89 33.09
CA ILE A 200 34.05 8.25 33.17
C ILE A 200 33.59 8.96 34.46
N ALA A 201 32.30 8.83 34.82
CA ALA A 201 31.77 9.35 36.08
C ALA A 201 32.41 8.70 37.31
N LYS A 202 32.74 7.40 37.23
CA LYS A 202 33.42 6.65 38.28
C LYS A 202 34.88 7.10 38.47
N GLU A 203 35.58 7.49 37.41
CA GLU A 203 36.92 8.10 37.49
C GLU A 203 36.90 9.51 38.09
N MET A 204 35.88 10.32 37.80
CA MET A 204 35.82 11.71 38.27
C MET A 204 35.24 11.87 39.68
N THR A 205 34.33 10.99 40.10
CA THR A 205 33.54 11.16 41.35
C THR A 205 33.54 9.96 42.28
N GLY A 206 34.08 8.81 41.85
CA GLY A 206 34.15 7.59 42.65
C GLY A 206 32.82 6.81 42.77
N VAL A 207 31.71 7.27 42.18
CA VAL A 207 30.39 6.62 42.33
C VAL A 207 29.71 6.46 40.96
N CYS A 208 29.45 5.21 40.57
CA CYS A 208 28.44 4.88 39.56
C CYS A 208 27.92 3.46 39.82
N ASN A 209 26.62 3.32 40.06
CA ASN A 209 25.98 2.04 40.39
C ASN A 209 24.83 1.78 39.39
N ILE A 210 25.06 0.91 38.40
CA ILE A 210 24.01 0.46 37.48
C ILE A 210 23.42 -0.82 38.08
N GLY A 211 22.38 -0.68 38.89
CA GLY A 211 21.68 -1.81 39.50
C GLY A 211 20.67 -2.43 38.54
N SER A 212 20.72 -3.75 38.38
CA SER A 212 19.70 -4.55 37.70
C SER A 212 18.49 -4.76 38.62
N GLY A 213 17.44 -3.96 38.50
CA GLY A 213 16.21 -4.21 39.25
C GLY A 213 15.19 -3.09 39.18
N THR A 214 13.95 -3.48 38.89
CA THR A 214 12.75 -2.65 38.84
C THR A 214 12.51 -1.92 40.17
N GLY A 215 12.69 -0.60 40.20
CA GLY A 215 12.35 0.25 41.35
C GLY A 215 12.80 1.69 41.11
N ASP A 216 11.90 2.64 41.37
CA ASP A 216 11.99 4.08 41.07
C ASP A 216 13.40 4.68 41.19
N LEU A 217 13.97 5.09 40.04
CA LEU A 217 15.17 5.92 39.99
C LEU A 217 14.77 7.39 40.21
N MET A 218 15.14 7.95 41.35
CA MET A 218 15.10 9.39 41.59
C MET A 218 16.12 10.06 40.66
N MET A 219 15.67 10.55 39.51
CA MET A 219 16.49 11.29 38.54
C MET A 219 16.94 12.63 39.13
N LEU A 220 18.25 12.83 39.26
CA LEU A 220 18.84 14.17 39.33
C LEU A 220 18.81 14.76 37.91
N LEU A 221 17.67 15.37 37.55
CA LEU A 221 17.57 16.24 36.38
C LEU A 221 18.31 17.54 36.69
N ILE A 222 19.48 17.76 36.07
CA ILE A 222 20.05 19.10 35.99
C ILE A 222 19.38 19.78 34.78
N PRO A 223 18.66 20.90 34.95
CA PRO A 223 18.07 21.64 33.84
C PRO A 223 19.15 22.18 32.91
N ILE A 224 18.96 22.02 31.60
CA ILE A 224 19.90 22.43 30.53
C ILE A 224 20.11 23.96 30.46
N GLU A 225 19.36 24.76 31.21
CA GLU A 225 19.53 26.22 31.28
C GLU A 225 20.78 26.66 32.09
N GLU A 226 21.42 25.77 32.86
CA GLU A 226 22.62 26.10 33.65
C GLU A 226 23.97 25.85 32.94
N VAL A 227 23.98 25.42 31.66
CA VAL A 227 25.24 25.31 30.89
C VAL A 227 25.92 26.70 30.74
N GLY A 228 25.16 27.79 30.88
CA GLY A 228 25.68 29.16 30.94
C GLY A 228 26.50 29.51 32.19
N MET A 229 26.36 28.75 33.29
CA MET A 229 27.15 29.00 34.52
C MET A 229 28.54 28.32 34.51
N MET A 230 28.81 27.42 33.57
CA MET A 230 30.09 26.69 33.51
C MET A 230 31.25 27.47 32.87
N HIS A 231 31.00 28.67 32.31
CA HIS A 231 32.06 29.62 31.96
C HIS A 231 32.71 30.28 33.20
N GLY A 232 32.04 30.27 34.36
CA GLY A 232 32.61 30.77 35.62
C GLY A 232 33.61 29.82 36.27
N LEU A 233 33.49 28.51 36.01
CA LEU A 233 34.35 27.48 36.61
C LEU A 233 35.70 27.33 35.88
N THR A 234 35.78 27.70 34.60
CA THR A 234 37.04 27.73 33.84
C THR A 234 38.00 28.82 34.33
N GLN A 235 37.48 29.93 34.86
CA GLN A 235 38.32 30.97 35.50
C GLN A 235 38.85 30.56 36.88
N ALA A 236 38.17 29.67 37.60
CA ALA A 236 38.64 29.15 38.88
C ALA A 236 39.73 28.06 38.71
N ALA A 237 39.65 27.24 37.66
CA ALA A 237 40.61 26.18 37.39
C ALA A 237 41.98 26.67 36.90
N THR A 238 42.04 27.85 36.24
CA THR A 238 43.32 28.46 35.82
C THR A 238 44.10 29.07 36.97
N MET A 239 43.44 29.44 38.09
CA MET A 239 44.11 29.98 39.28
C MET A 239 44.77 28.91 40.17
N HIS A 240 44.48 27.62 39.96
CA HIS A 240 44.99 26.52 40.79
C HIS A 240 45.91 25.52 40.04
N GLY A 241 46.38 25.86 38.84
CA GLY A 241 47.50 25.15 38.21
C GLY A 241 47.22 23.70 37.78
N MET A 242 45.96 23.34 37.50
CA MET A 242 45.63 22.04 36.89
C MET A 242 45.71 22.12 35.36
N ALA A 243 46.35 21.14 34.74
CA ALA A 243 46.54 21.04 33.29
C ALA A 243 45.19 21.00 32.54
N PRO A 244 45.11 21.55 31.31
CA PRO A 244 43.83 21.67 30.62
C PRO A 244 43.38 20.30 30.10
N VAL A 245 42.27 19.80 30.62
CA VAL A 245 41.59 18.61 30.10
C VAL A 245 40.78 19.02 28.86
N ASN A 246 41.47 19.50 27.82
CA ASN A 246 40.82 19.93 26.58
C ASN A 246 40.27 18.73 25.78
N SER A 247 40.92 17.56 25.85
CA SER A 247 40.51 16.39 25.05
C SER A 247 39.21 15.73 25.52
N VAL A 248 38.95 15.68 26.83
CA VAL A 248 37.71 15.09 27.37
C VAL A 248 36.55 16.07 27.22
N PHE A 249 36.78 17.37 27.42
CA PHE A 249 35.75 18.39 27.16
C PHE A 249 35.36 18.45 25.68
N ASP A 250 36.32 18.42 24.78
CA ASP A 250 36.04 18.39 23.33
C ASP A 250 35.36 17.07 22.93
N PHE A 251 35.73 15.94 23.52
CA PHE A 251 35.06 14.66 23.29
C PHE A 251 33.63 14.65 23.81
N VAL A 252 33.37 15.14 25.03
CA VAL A 252 32.02 15.26 25.61
C VAL A 252 31.18 16.28 24.85
N ALA A 253 31.75 17.41 24.43
CA ALA A 253 31.05 18.42 23.63
C ALA A 253 30.74 17.93 22.20
N MET A 254 31.68 17.25 21.54
CA MET A 254 31.46 16.65 20.22
C MET A 254 30.50 15.47 20.28
N THR A 255 30.51 14.68 21.36
CA THR A 255 29.57 13.58 21.58
C THR A 255 28.19 14.14 21.90
N ALA A 256 28.08 15.19 22.73
CA ALA A 256 26.83 15.90 22.99
C ALA A 256 26.28 16.63 21.74
N LEU A 257 27.15 17.12 20.84
CA LEU A 257 26.78 17.74 19.57
C LEU A 257 26.35 16.71 18.52
N ARG A 258 27.08 15.60 18.37
CA ARG A 258 26.67 14.43 17.56
C ARG A 258 25.38 13.82 18.09
N MET A 259 25.24 13.75 19.42
CA MET A 259 24.00 13.38 20.06
C MET A 259 22.94 14.40 19.68
N LYS A 260 23.12 15.73 19.87
CA LYS A 260 22.15 16.79 19.49
C LYS A 260 21.67 16.68 18.04
N LEU A 261 22.57 16.31 17.13
CA LEU A 261 22.28 16.04 15.72
C LEU A 261 21.51 14.72 15.53
N SER A 262 21.80 13.67 16.31
CA SER A 262 21.01 12.42 16.34
C SER A 262 19.65 12.52 17.07
N TRP A 263 19.45 13.50 17.97
CA TRP A 263 18.19 13.76 18.67
C TRP A 263 17.11 14.38 17.76
N LEU A 264 17.48 14.85 16.57
CA LEU A 264 16.61 15.61 15.65
C LEU A 264 16.06 14.81 14.46
N ALA A 265 16.48 13.56 14.26
CA ALA A 265 15.88 12.74 13.21
C ALA A 265 14.43 12.40 13.58
N VAL A 266 13.46 12.94 12.84
CA VAL A 266 12.04 12.63 13.01
C VAL A 266 11.57 11.95 11.72
N ALA A 267 11.71 10.65 11.64
CA ALA A 267 11.34 9.89 10.45
C ALA A 267 9.86 10.11 10.01
N LEU A 268 9.53 9.71 8.77
CA LEU A 268 8.34 10.14 8.02
C LEU A 268 7.05 10.25 8.87
N LEU A 269 6.73 9.20 9.63
CA LEU A 269 5.47 9.08 10.38
C LEU A 269 5.37 10.03 11.59
N GLN A 270 6.49 10.55 12.08
CA GLN A 270 6.53 11.49 13.21
C GLN A 270 6.78 12.94 12.77
N SER A 271 7.03 13.16 11.47
CA SER A 271 7.27 14.51 10.91
C SER A 271 6.01 15.38 10.92
N VAL A 272 4.86 14.77 11.22
CA VAL A 272 3.53 15.38 11.26
C VAL A 272 2.96 15.30 12.68
N PRO A 273 2.25 16.34 13.15
CA PRO A 273 1.61 16.30 14.46
C PRO A 273 0.69 15.08 14.64
N SER A 274 0.61 14.59 15.88
CA SER A 274 -0.29 13.47 16.20
C SER A 274 -1.74 13.80 15.83
N GLY A 275 -2.44 12.83 15.25
CA GLY A 275 -3.83 12.99 14.77
C GLY A 275 -3.97 13.75 13.43
N LYS A 276 -2.88 14.26 12.86
CA LYS A 276 -2.88 14.97 11.57
C LYS A 276 -2.37 14.13 10.40
N MET A 277 -2.09 12.85 10.65
CA MET A 277 -1.78 11.84 9.64
C MET A 277 -2.57 10.56 9.94
N ILE A 278 -3.09 9.94 8.88
CA ILE A 278 -3.65 8.58 8.89
C ILE A 278 -2.94 7.78 7.79
N VAL A 279 -2.46 6.58 8.11
CA VAL A 279 -1.83 5.68 7.14
C VAL A 279 -2.84 4.66 6.63
N LEU A 280 -2.90 4.43 5.33
CA LEU A 280 -3.58 3.27 4.74
C LEU A 280 -2.61 2.08 4.78
N ASP A 281 -2.86 1.09 5.63
CA ASP A 281 -2.13 -0.19 5.58
C ASP A 281 -2.66 -0.98 4.38
N LEU A 282 -2.15 -0.62 3.20
CA LEU A 282 -2.82 -0.82 1.92
C LEU A 282 -3.08 -2.29 1.60
N PHE A 283 -2.16 -3.17 1.98
CA PHE A 283 -2.16 -4.61 1.68
C PHE A 283 -2.26 -5.47 2.95
N ALA A 284 -3.08 -5.05 3.91
CA ALA A 284 -3.13 -5.67 5.24
C ALA A 284 -3.78 -7.05 5.29
N ASP A 285 -4.54 -7.42 4.25
CA ASP A 285 -5.13 -8.74 4.05
C ASP A 285 -4.07 -9.83 3.81
N VAL A 286 -2.92 -9.50 3.22
CA VAL A 286 -1.85 -10.46 2.93
C VAL A 286 -0.53 -10.09 3.62
N LYS A 287 -0.12 -8.82 3.61
CA LYS A 287 1.16 -8.30 4.14
C LYS A 287 0.95 -7.10 5.08
N PRO A 288 0.31 -7.29 6.25
CA PRO A 288 0.02 -6.22 7.19
C PRO A 288 1.29 -5.58 7.76
N ILE A 289 1.47 -4.28 7.50
CA ILE A 289 2.60 -3.49 8.03
C ILE A 289 2.37 -3.15 9.50
N TRP A 290 1.13 -3.05 9.97
CA TRP A 290 0.83 -2.77 11.39
C TRP A 290 1.50 -3.76 12.35
N LYS A 291 1.69 -5.03 11.93
CA LYS A 291 2.33 -6.08 12.74
C LYS A 291 3.83 -5.84 12.95
N THR A 292 4.52 -5.37 11.91
CA THR A 292 6.00 -5.19 11.93
C THR A 292 6.41 -3.77 12.33
N SER A 293 5.49 -2.81 12.25
CA SER A 293 5.71 -1.40 12.60
C SER A 293 5.22 -1.01 13.99
N PHE A 294 4.84 -1.98 14.84
CA PHE A 294 4.28 -1.74 16.17
C PHE A 294 3.11 -0.73 16.12
N GLN A 295 2.09 -1.00 15.29
CA GLN A 295 0.95 -0.09 15.08
C GLN A 295 1.38 1.26 14.47
N PHE A 296 2.20 1.22 13.41
CA PHE A 296 2.76 2.42 12.77
C PHE A 296 3.39 3.39 13.76
N TYR A 297 4.04 2.86 14.80
CA TYR A 297 4.71 3.62 15.85
C TYR A 297 3.84 4.68 16.54
N GLY A 298 2.54 4.43 16.64
CA GLY A 298 1.58 5.33 17.27
C GLY A 298 0.80 6.22 16.30
N THR A 299 1.13 6.19 15.00
CA THR A 299 0.34 6.89 13.98
C THR A 299 -0.97 6.15 13.71
N PRO A 300 -2.12 6.85 13.65
CA PRO A 300 -3.40 6.24 13.27
C PRO A 300 -3.33 5.57 11.90
N TYR A 301 -3.99 4.42 11.74
CA TYR A 301 -4.06 3.73 10.46
C TYR A 301 -5.42 3.10 10.16
N ILE A 302 -5.68 2.88 8.88
CA ILE A 302 -6.83 2.13 8.37
C ILE A 302 -6.31 0.79 7.87
N TRP A 303 -6.91 -0.31 8.33
CA TRP A 303 -6.62 -1.65 7.83
C TRP A 303 -7.29 -1.79 6.46
N CYS A 304 -6.52 -1.94 5.39
CA CYS A 304 -7.08 -2.07 4.05
C CYS A 304 -6.91 -3.48 3.51
N MET A 305 -7.94 -3.92 2.80
CA MET A 305 -7.83 -5.05 1.88
C MET A 305 -7.41 -4.51 0.52
N LEU A 306 -6.30 -4.98 -0.05
CA LEU A 306 -5.92 -4.66 -1.42
C LEU A 306 -6.61 -5.63 -2.37
N HIS A 307 -6.49 -6.93 -2.10
CA HIS A 307 -7.03 -8.06 -2.85
C HIS A 307 -6.60 -8.18 -4.33
N ASN A 308 -6.72 -7.12 -5.14
CA ASN A 308 -6.55 -7.20 -6.58
C ASN A 308 -5.60 -6.17 -7.15
N PHE A 309 -4.82 -6.64 -8.12
CA PHE A 309 -3.81 -5.90 -8.85
C PHE A 309 -4.17 -5.87 -10.35
N GLY A 310 -4.04 -4.70 -10.97
CA GLY A 310 -4.25 -4.47 -12.41
C GLY A 310 -5.66 -4.69 -12.95
N GLY A 311 -6.66 -4.95 -12.09
CA GLY A 311 -7.96 -5.42 -12.55
C GLY A 311 -7.92 -6.83 -13.14
N ASN A 312 -6.89 -7.61 -12.80
CA ASN A 312 -6.73 -8.97 -13.29
C ASN A 312 -7.92 -9.84 -12.86
N ILE A 313 -8.46 -10.62 -13.79
CA ILE A 313 -9.59 -11.52 -13.53
C ILE A 313 -9.04 -12.90 -13.16
N GLU A 314 -9.07 -13.20 -11.87
CA GLU A 314 -8.77 -14.51 -11.31
C GLU A 314 -9.71 -14.75 -10.12
N MET A 315 -10.20 -15.97 -9.95
CA MET A 315 -10.91 -16.29 -8.71
C MET A 315 -9.87 -16.49 -7.61
N TYR A 316 -9.87 -15.60 -6.63
CA TYR A 316 -8.89 -15.55 -5.54
C TYR A 316 -9.53 -14.98 -4.28
N GLY A 317 -9.02 -15.40 -3.11
CA GLY A 317 -9.31 -14.71 -1.87
C GLY A 317 -8.63 -15.31 -0.65
N VAL A 318 -8.67 -14.55 0.44
CA VAL A 318 -8.09 -14.88 1.75
C VAL A 318 -9.13 -14.70 2.85
N LEU A 319 -10.27 -15.39 2.72
CA LEU A 319 -11.47 -15.11 3.54
C LEU A 319 -11.23 -15.24 5.05
N ASP A 320 -10.36 -16.14 5.49
CA ASP A 320 -10.01 -16.24 6.91
C ASP A 320 -9.26 -14.99 7.40
N SER A 321 -8.29 -14.50 6.61
CA SER A 321 -7.54 -13.28 6.91
C SER A 321 -8.45 -12.06 6.96
N ILE A 322 -9.40 -11.95 6.02
CA ILE A 322 -10.35 -10.83 5.98
C ILE A 322 -11.36 -10.93 7.14
N GLY A 323 -11.88 -12.14 7.41
CA GLY A 323 -12.88 -12.37 8.45
C GLY A 323 -12.36 -12.22 9.89
N SER A 324 -11.03 -12.20 10.09
CA SER A 324 -10.41 -12.00 11.41
C SER A 324 -9.49 -10.79 11.51
N GLY A 325 -8.81 -10.40 10.44
CA GLY A 325 -7.73 -9.41 10.41
C GLY A 325 -8.08 -8.06 11.03
N PRO A 326 -9.19 -7.41 10.62
CA PRO A 326 -9.65 -6.17 11.24
C PRO A 326 -9.87 -6.26 12.76
N ILE A 327 -10.43 -7.40 13.23
CA ILE A 327 -10.68 -7.62 14.65
C ILE A 327 -9.37 -7.82 15.39
N ASP A 328 -8.45 -8.61 14.82
CA ASP A 328 -7.12 -8.87 15.36
C ASP A 328 -6.30 -7.58 15.49
N ALA A 329 -6.34 -6.72 14.47
CA ALA A 329 -5.68 -5.41 14.49
C ALA A 329 -6.28 -4.50 15.56
N ARG A 330 -7.61 -4.42 15.67
CA ARG A 330 -8.31 -3.55 16.64
C ARG A 330 -8.08 -3.95 18.10
N VAL A 331 -8.09 -5.25 18.42
CA VAL A 331 -7.94 -5.72 19.81
C VAL A 331 -6.49 -5.92 20.24
N SER A 332 -5.54 -5.73 19.33
CA SER A 332 -4.11 -5.83 19.63
C SER A 332 -3.65 -4.73 20.60
N ALA A 333 -2.58 -5.01 21.35
CA ALA A 333 -2.04 -4.06 22.32
C ALA A 333 -1.59 -2.76 21.62
N ASN A 334 -1.97 -1.63 22.21
CA ASN A 334 -1.67 -0.27 21.71
C ASN A 334 -2.16 -0.01 20.28
N SER A 335 -3.23 -0.69 19.83
CA SER A 335 -3.80 -0.48 18.51
C SER A 335 -4.14 0.99 18.27
N THR A 336 -3.65 1.52 17.15
CA THR A 336 -4.01 2.84 16.62
C THR A 336 -4.90 2.72 15.38
N MET A 337 -5.51 1.55 15.19
CA MET A 337 -6.44 1.31 14.10
C MET A 337 -7.69 2.17 14.26
N VAL A 338 -7.99 3.01 13.27
CA VAL A 338 -9.13 3.93 13.27
C VAL A 338 -10.22 3.56 12.26
N GLY A 339 -9.98 2.56 11.41
CA GLY A 339 -10.95 2.13 10.42
C GLY A 339 -10.53 0.91 9.61
N VAL A 340 -11.43 0.50 8.71
CA VAL A 340 -11.21 -0.52 7.69
C VAL A 340 -11.43 0.08 6.30
N GLY A 341 -10.74 -0.44 5.28
CA GLY A 341 -10.76 0.07 3.92
C GLY A 341 -10.69 -1.00 2.85
N MET A 342 -11.09 -0.63 1.64
CA MET A 342 -11.01 -1.44 0.43
C MET A 342 -10.22 -0.64 -0.61
N CYS A 343 -9.09 -1.17 -1.09
CA CYS A 343 -8.12 -0.44 -1.89
C CYS A 343 -7.73 -1.14 -3.20
N MET A 344 -8.62 -1.98 -3.76
CA MET A 344 -8.38 -2.72 -5.00
C MET A 344 -7.94 -1.81 -6.14
N GLU A 345 -6.99 -2.27 -6.97
CA GLU A 345 -6.63 -1.57 -8.21
C GLU A 345 -7.75 -1.68 -9.27
N GLY A 346 -8.47 -2.79 -9.29
CA GLY A 346 -9.67 -2.98 -10.10
C GLY A 346 -10.81 -3.65 -9.33
N ILE A 347 -12.04 -3.30 -9.69
CA ILE A 347 -13.29 -3.85 -9.13
C ILE A 347 -13.98 -4.77 -10.16
N GLU A 348 -15.24 -5.17 -9.91
CA GLU A 348 -16.08 -5.99 -10.81
C GLU A 348 -15.72 -7.49 -10.90
N HIS A 349 -15.05 -8.01 -9.87
CA HIS A 349 -14.73 -9.43 -9.70
C HIS A 349 -14.85 -9.86 -8.23
N ASN A 350 -14.79 -11.17 -7.95
CA ASN A 350 -14.78 -11.75 -6.59
C ASN A 350 -15.73 -11.07 -5.56
N PRO A 351 -17.03 -10.91 -5.85
CA PRO A 351 -17.96 -10.13 -5.02
C PRO A 351 -18.08 -10.67 -3.58
N ILE A 352 -17.83 -11.96 -3.37
CA ILE A 352 -17.78 -12.58 -2.04
C ILE A 352 -16.75 -11.92 -1.13
N VAL A 353 -15.59 -11.55 -1.67
CA VAL A 353 -14.48 -10.94 -0.92
C VAL A 353 -14.87 -9.53 -0.48
N TYR A 354 -15.48 -8.76 -1.39
CA TYR A 354 -15.91 -7.39 -1.11
C TYR A 354 -17.11 -7.31 -0.17
N GLU A 355 -18.05 -8.25 -0.28
CA GLU A 355 -19.18 -8.33 0.65
C GLU A 355 -18.70 -8.65 2.07
N LEU A 356 -17.80 -9.63 2.23
CA LEU A 356 -17.21 -9.94 3.53
C LEU A 356 -16.47 -8.73 4.11
N MET A 357 -15.60 -8.10 3.33
CA MET A 357 -14.79 -6.97 3.81
C MET A 357 -15.66 -5.76 4.19
N SER A 358 -16.71 -5.48 3.42
CA SER A 358 -17.66 -4.41 3.73
C SER A 358 -18.41 -4.68 5.04
N GLU A 359 -18.79 -5.94 5.31
CA GLU A 359 -19.42 -6.31 6.58
C GLU A 359 -18.49 -6.09 7.78
N MET A 360 -17.17 -6.25 7.62
CA MET A 360 -16.20 -6.11 8.73
C MET A 360 -16.20 -4.73 9.39
N ALA A 361 -16.65 -3.67 8.67
CA ALA A 361 -16.81 -2.34 9.24
C ALA A 361 -17.86 -2.28 10.37
N PHE A 362 -18.78 -3.25 10.43
CA PHE A 362 -19.89 -3.31 11.36
C PHE A 362 -19.76 -4.45 12.39
N ARG A 363 -18.64 -5.19 12.37
CA ARG A 363 -18.44 -6.34 13.25
C ARG A 363 -17.55 -6.01 14.44
N ASP A 364 -17.98 -6.50 15.59
CA ASP A 364 -17.21 -6.56 16.83
C ASP A 364 -16.46 -7.90 16.98
N GLU A 365 -16.99 -8.98 16.39
CA GLU A 365 -16.44 -10.33 16.44
C GLU A 365 -15.98 -10.87 15.07
N LYS A 366 -15.01 -11.80 15.12
CA LYS A 366 -14.51 -12.56 13.96
C LYS A 366 -15.64 -13.32 13.27
N VAL A 367 -15.57 -13.42 11.94
CA VAL A 367 -16.57 -14.14 11.15
C VAL A 367 -16.30 -15.64 11.16
N LYS A 368 -17.34 -16.44 11.41
CA LYS A 368 -17.32 -17.89 11.16
C LYS A 368 -17.63 -18.14 9.68
N ILE A 369 -16.60 -18.16 8.84
CA ILE A 369 -16.73 -18.16 7.37
C ILE A 369 -17.69 -19.23 6.85
N ASN A 370 -17.55 -20.49 7.28
CA ASN A 370 -18.46 -21.58 6.87
C ASN A 370 -19.96 -21.30 7.13
N LYS A 371 -20.29 -20.61 8.23
CA LYS A 371 -21.69 -20.22 8.52
C LYS A 371 -22.11 -19.02 7.68
N TRP A 372 -21.22 -18.06 7.51
CA TRP A 372 -21.46 -16.85 6.73
C TRP A 372 -21.69 -17.19 5.24
N LEU A 373 -20.89 -18.08 4.66
CA LEU A 373 -20.97 -18.54 3.27
C LEU A 373 -22.34 -19.11 2.89
N LYS A 374 -22.94 -19.92 3.77
CA LYS A 374 -24.30 -20.45 3.54
C LYS A 374 -25.33 -19.32 3.46
N SER A 375 -25.20 -18.32 4.32
CA SER A 375 -26.10 -17.15 4.25
C SER A 375 -25.83 -16.31 3.01
N TYR A 376 -24.55 -16.10 2.66
CA TYR A 376 -24.14 -15.38 1.45
C TYR A 376 -24.74 -16.02 0.18
N SER A 377 -24.54 -17.34 -0.02
CA SER A 377 -25.05 -18.04 -1.21
C SER A 377 -26.58 -17.96 -1.29
N HIS A 378 -27.29 -18.11 -0.16
CA HIS A 378 -28.76 -18.07 -0.13
C HIS A 378 -29.30 -16.69 -0.47
N ARG A 379 -28.67 -15.62 0.05
CA ARG A 379 -29.05 -14.22 -0.27
C ARG A 379 -28.72 -13.90 -1.72
N ARG A 380 -27.51 -14.23 -2.17
CA ARG A 380 -27.02 -13.93 -3.51
C ARG A 380 -27.87 -14.59 -4.58
N TYR A 381 -28.31 -15.83 -4.39
CA TYR A 381 -29.10 -16.57 -5.37
C TYR A 381 -30.61 -16.57 -5.10
N GLY A 382 -31.05 -15.99 -3.99
CA GLY A 382 -32.45 -15.92 -3.57
C GLY A 382 -33.05 -17.24 -3.08
N LYS A 383 -32.25 -18.30 -2.95
CA LYS A 383 -32.73 -19.64 -2.56
C LYS A 383 -31.62 -20.51 -1.97
N ALA A 384 -31.98 -21.34 -1.00
CA ALA A 384 -31.11 -22.40 -0.48
C ALA A 384 -31.08 -23.62 -1.42
N VAL A 385 -29.89 -24.02 -1.85
CA VAL A 385 -29.66 -25.19 -2.70
C VAL A 385 -28.47 -25.98 -2.15
N HIS A 386 -28.70 -27.20 -1.68
CA HIS A 386 -27.68 -28.01 -1.00
C HIS A 386 -26.41 -28.23 -1.83
N GLN A 387 -26.54 -28.45 -3.14
CA GLN A 387 -25.39 -28.59 -4.04
C GLN A 387 -24.51 -27.34 -4.04
N ILE A 388 -25.14 -26.16 -3.98
CA ILE A 388 -24.45 -24.87 -4.02
C ILE A 388 -23.79 -24.58 -2.68
N ASP A 389 -24.43 -24.94 -1.57
CA ASP A 389 -23.80 -24.86 -0.24
C ASP A 389 -22.53 -25.71 -0.16
N ALA A 390 -22.60 -26.95 -0.66
CA ALA A 390 -21.45 -27.85 -0.73
C ALA A 390 -20.36 -27.33 -1.68
N ALA A 391 -20.73 -26.71 -2.80
CA ALA A 391 -19.78 -26.13 -3.73
C ALA A 391 -19.03 -24.94 -3.11
N TRP A 392 -19.74 -24.03 -2.45
CA TRP A 392 -19.12 -22.89 -1.77
C TRP A 392 -18.20 -23.30 -0.62
N GLU A 393 -18.51 -24.40 0.08
CA GLU A 393 -17.61 -24.99 1.08
C GLU A 393 -16.29 -25.47 0.45
N ILE A 394 -16.35 -26.11 -0.72
CA ILE A 394 -15.15 -26.49 -1.48
C ILE A 394 -14.37 -25.24 -1.94
N LEU A 395 -15.05 -24.25 -2.52
CA LEU A 395 -14.42 -23.02 -3.01
C LEU A 395 -13.72 -22.25 -1.88
N TYR A 396 -14.32 -22.23 -0.69
CA TYR A 396 -13.69 -21.67 0.51
C TYR A 396 -12.41 -22.40 0.88
N HIS A 397 -12.41 -23.73 0.93
CA HIS A 397 -11.22 -24.50 1.27
C HIS A 397 -10.18 -24.60 0.13
N THR A 398 -10.41 -23.93 -1.00
CA THR A 398 -9.52 -23.93 -2.18
C THR A 398 -9.22 -22.50 -2.64
N ILE A 399 -9.98 -21.99 -3.61
CA ILE A 399 -9.82 -20.69 -4.26
C ILE A 399 -9.79 -19.53 -3.25
N TYR A 400 -10.71 -19.52 -2.30
CA TYR A 400 -10.97 -18.37 -1.43
C TYR A 400 -10.26 -18.42 -0.08
N ASN A 401 -9.29 -19.33 0.10
CA ASN A 401 -8.45 -19.35 1.30
C ASN A 401 -6.98 -19.61 0.95
N CYS A 402 -6.42 -18.74 0.10
CA CYS A 402 -5.00 -18.74 -0.18
C CYS A 402 -4.18 -18.33 1.07
N THR A 403 -3.07 -19.01 1.33
CA THR A 403 -2.23 -18.74 2.51
C THR A 403 -0.73 -18.61 2.21
N ASP A 404 -0.35 -18.58 0.93
CA ASP A 404 1.07 -18.50 0.53
C ASP A 404 1.67 -17.10 0.71
N GLY A 405 0.84 -16.08 0.86
CA GLY A 405 1.26 -14.70 1.04
C GLY A 405 1.79 -14.05 -0.25
N ILE A 406 1.43 -14.58 -1.41
CA ILE A 406 1.78 -14.04 -2.73
C ILE A 406 0.70 -13.04 -3.17
N ALA A 407 1.12 -11.96 -3.83
CA ALA A 407 0.19 -11.00 -4.45
C ALA A 407 -0.46 -11.61 -5.69
N ASP A 408 -1.79 -11.51 -5.77
CA ASP A 408 -2.60 -12.13 -6.83
C ASP A 408 -2.46 -11.37 -8.15
N HIS A 409 -1.41 -11.70 -8.89
CA HIS A 409 -1.23 -11.31 -10.28
C HIS A 409 -1.52 -12.54 -11.15
N ASN A 410 -2.51 -12.42 -12.04
CA ASN A 410 -2.88 -13.52 -12.91
C ASN A 410 -1.76 -13.76 -13.95
N HIS A 411 -1.10 -14.91 -13.81
CA HIS A 411 -0.06 -15.40 -14.71
C HIS A 411 -0.49 -16.67 -15.45
N ASP A 412 -1.80 -16.91 -15.59
CA ASP A 412 -2.30 -17.99 -16.44
C ASP A 412 -1.81 -17.82 -17.87
N TYR A 413 -1.44 -18.93 -18.53
CA TYR A 413 -0.79 -18.89 -19.85
C TYR A 413 -1.66 -18.31 -20.96
N ILE A 414 -2.97 -18.20 -20.73
CA ILE A 414 -3.90 -17.54 -21.64
C ILE A 414 -3.84 -15.99 -21.56
N ALA A 415 -3.29 -15.45 -20.47
CA ALA A 415 -3.26 -14.01 -20.18
C ALA A 415 -1.86 -13.39 -20.28
N VAL A 416 -0.83 -14.19 -20.54
CA VAL A 416 0.57 -13.75 -20.68
C VAL A 416 1.07 -13.93 -22.11
N LEU A 417 2.18 -13.27 -22.44
CA LEU A 417 2.84 -13.47 -23.73
C LEU A 417 3.38 -14.92 -23.83
N PRO A 418 3.10 -15.65 -24.92
CA PRO A 418 3.64 -16.99 -25.12
C PRO A 418 5.17 -16.98 -25.15
N ASP A 419 5.78 -17.93 -24.44
CA ASP A 419 7.23 -18.15 -24.45
C ASP A 419 7.54 -19.66 -24.52
N TRP A 420 8.67 -20.01 -25.13
CA TRP A 420 9.07 -21.38 -25.42
C TRP A 420 10.08 -21.95 -24.42
N ASP A 421 10.67 -21.13 -23.54
CA ASP A 421 11.73 -21.54 -22.60
C ASP A 421 11.28 -21.55 -21.12
N PRO A 422 10.91 -22.71 -20.54
CA PRO A 422 10.67 -22.88 -19.11
C PRO A 422 11.93 -23.28 -18.33
N SER A 423 13.13 -22.82 -18.72
CA SER A 423 14.35 -23.21 -18.01
C SER A 423 14.27 -22.97 -16.50
N THR A 424 14.53 -24.05 -15.80
CA THR A 424 14.24 -24.39 -14.41
C THR A 424 15.05 -23.59 -13.39
N ASN A 425 14.40 -23.18 -12.29
CA ASN A 425 15.00 -23.18 -10.95
C ASN A 425 14.18 -24.13 -10.05
N ILE A 426 14.32 -25.43 -10.30
CA ILE A 426 13.99 -26.46 -9.32
C ILE A 426 15.32 -27.14 -8.96
N GLU A 427 16.12 -26.55 -8.08
CA GLU A 427 17.08 -27.29 -7.28
C GLU A 427 17.16 -26.76 -5.84
N SER A 428 16.96 -27.70 -4.94
CA SER A 428 17.24 -27.68 -3.51
C SER A 428 18.62 -27.11 -3.17
N GLY A 429 18.70 -26.28 -2.12
CA GLY A 429 19.85 -26.18 -1.21
C GLY A 429 21.24 -25.85 -1.81
N MET A 430 21.79 -24.70 -1.36
CA MET A 430 23.22 -24.36 -1.30
C MET A 430 23.95 -23.91 -2.59
N SER A 431 24.24 -22.59 -2.62
CA SER A 431 25.45 -21.89 -3.09
C SER A 431 26.13 -22.18 -4.44
N ASN A 432 26.40 -21.06 -5.13
CA ASN A 432 27.61 -20.67 -5.89
C ASN A 432 27.73 -20.93 -7.40
N HIS A 433 27.85 -19.78 -8.09
CA HIS A 433 28.83 -19.41 -9.13
C HIS A 433 28.49 -19.62 -10.62
N GLN A 434 28.54 -18.47 -11.30
CA GLN A 434 29.03 -18.21 -12.67
C GLN A 434 28.27 -18.80 -13.85
N GLN A 435 27.53 -17.93 -14.55
CA GLN A 435 27.62 -17.87 -16.01
C GLN A 435 27.78 -16.43 -16.49
N LYS A 436 28.85 -16.24 -17.28
CA LYS A 436 29.32 -15.00 -17.91
C LYS A 436 28.58 -14.78 -19.23
N ILE A 437 28.16 -13.54 -19.51
CA ILE A 437 28.19 -12.97 -20.86
C ILE A 437 28.74 -11.54 -20.77
N TYR A 438 29.76 -11.27 -21.58
CA TYR A 438 30.51 -10.01 -21.78
C TYR A 438 30.14 -9.50 -23.20
N PHE A 439 30.10 -8.23 -23.63
CA PHE A 439 30.54 -6.89 -23.19
C PHE A 439 29.80 -5.81 -24.02
N LEU A 440 29.52 -4.61 -23.46
CA LEU A 440 29.75 -3.23 -23.98
C LEU A 440 29.19 -2.16 -22.97
N PRO A 441 29.65 -0.87 -22.96
CA PRO A 441 30.19 -0.13 -21.79
C PRO A 441 29.20 0.52 -20.78
N PRO A 442 29.70 1.04 -19.63
CA PRO A 442 28.95 1.10 -18.37
C PRO A 442 28.29 2.46 -18.08
N GLY A 443 27.07 2.40 -17.56
CA GLY A 443 26.39 3.55 -16.96
C GLY A 443 25.13 3.11 -16.23
N ASN A 444 25.25 2.95 -14.90
CA ASN A 444 24.18 2.86 -13.90
C ASN A 444 22.83 2.28 -14.35
N ARG A 445 22.77 0.95 -14.52
CA ARG A 445 21.52 0.22 -14.35
C ARG A 445 21.49 -0.36 -12.95
N ARG A 446 20.92 0.38 -12.00
CA ARG A 446 20.34 -0.21 -10.79
C ARG A 446 18.83 -0.11 -10.92
N TYR A 447 18.29 -1.03 -11.69
CA TYR A 447 16.94 -1.50 -11.48
C TYR A 447 17.09 -2.82 -10.73
N LEU A 448 16.53 -2.88 -9.51
CA LEU A 448 15.82 -4.09 -9.13
C LEU A 448 14.59 -4.14 -10.05
N PHE A 449 14.77 -4.67 -11.26
CA PHE A 449 13.83 -5.72 -11.63
C PHE A 449 13.97 -6.71 -10.47
N GLN A 450 12.90 -7.01 -9.75
CA GLN A 450 12.79 -8.37 -9.28
C GLN A 450 13.10 -9.19 -10.52
N GLN A 451 14.28 -9.83 -10.54
CA GLN A 451 14.74 -10.60 -11.68
C GLN A 451 13.52 -11.39 -12.09
N THR A 452 12.98 -11.14 -13.30
CA THR A 452 12.08 -12.10 -13.91
C THR A 452 12.87 -13.40 -13.76
N PRO A 453 12.36 -14.39 -13.00
CA PRO A 453 13.06 -15.65 -12.90
C PRO A 453 13.43 -16.02 -14.33
N ALA A 454 14.66 -16.44 -14.58
CA ALA A 454 15.18 -16.65 -15.93
C ALA A 454 14.45 -17.77 -16.71
N GLY A 455 13.28 -18.21 -16.24
CA GLY A 455 12.37 -19.15 -16.89
C GLY A 455 10.97 -18.59 -17.00
N MET A 456 10.17 -19.26 -17.82
CA MET A 456 8.74 -19.02 -18.01
C MET A 456 8.01 -18.66 -16.70
N PRO A 457 7.17 -17.61 -16.69
CA PRO A 457 6.30 -17.30 -15.56
C PRO A 457 5.51 -18.55 -15.18
N GLN A 458 5.59 -18.97 -13.92
CA GLN A 458 4.80 -20.10 -13.46
C GLN A 458 3.38 -19.61 -13.18
N ALA A 459 2.38 -20.20 -13.84
CA ALA A 459 1.00 -19.92 -13.51
C ALA A 459 0.73 -20.26 -12.04
N HIS A 460 0.14 -19.31 -11.31
CA HIS A 460 -0.10 -19.43 -9.88
C HIS A 460 -1.24 -20.44 -9.62
N LEU A 461 -0.99 -21.38 -8.69
CA LEU A 461 -1.96 -22.39 -8.28
C LEU A 461 -1.66 -22.83 -6.83
N TRP A 462 -2.57 -22.53 -5.92
CA TRP A 462 -2.45 -22.81 -4.48
C TRP A 462 -3.44 -23.87 -3.98
N TYR A 463 -4.22 -24.48 -4.88
CA TYR A 463 -5.25 -25.45 -4.56
C TYR A 463 -5.26 -26.63 -5.56
N PRO A 464 -5.83 -27.78 -5.17
CA PRO A 464 -6.00 -28.92 -6.08
C PRO A 464 -7.11 -28.63 -7.13
N PRO A 465 -6.82 -28.63 -8.45
CA PRO A 465 -7.81 -28.34 -9.48
C PRO A 465 -9.02 -29.30 -9.47
N GLU A 466 -8.81 -30.56 -9.07
CA GLU A 466 -9.85 -31.57 -9.00
C GLU A 466 -10.96 -31.22 -8.01
N ASP A 467 -10.65 -30.49 -6.95
CA ASP A 467 -11.65 -30.08 -5.96
C ASP A 467 -12.52 -28.95 -6.54
N VAL A 468 -11.90 -27.98 -7.21
CA VAL A 468 -12.65 -26.92 -7.90
C VAL A 468 -13.51 -27.47 -9.04
N ILE A 469 -13.05 -28.52 -9.75
CA ILE A 469 -13.87 -29.24 -10.73
C ILE A 469 -15.10 -29.87 -10.07
N LYS A 470 -14.98 -30.46 -8.86
CA LYS A 470 -16.14 -30.98 -8.11
C LYS A 470 -17.09 -29.84 -7.73
N ALA A 471 -16.57 -28.68 -7.32
CA ALA A 471 -17.39 -27.49 -7.08
C ALA A 471 -18.17 -27.07 -8.34
N LEU A 472 -17.53 -27.03 -9.50
CA LEU A 472 -18.21 -26.72 -10.77
C LEU A 472 -19.30 -27.76 -11.11
N GLN A 473 -19.03 -29.05 -10.91
CA GLN A 473 -20.03 -30.12 -11.10
C GLN A 473 -21.25 -29.91 -10.20
N LEU A 474 -21.04 -29.50 -8.95
CA LEU A 474 -22.11 -29.18 -8.01
C LEU A 474 -22.89 -27.92 -8.41
N PHE A 475 -22.21 -26.87 -8.91
CA PHE A 475 -22.88 -25.70 -9.50
C PHE A 475 -23.81 -26.14 -10.63
N LEU A 476 -23.28 -26.87 -11.62
CA LEU A 476 -24.07 -27.38 -12.75
C LEU A 476 -25.25 -28.27 -12.31
N ALA A 477 -25.05 -29.15 -11.32
CA ALA A 477 -26.11 -29.99 -10.77
C ALA A 477 -27.20 -29.18 -10.04
N GLY A 478 -26.82 -28.09 -9.37
CA GLY A 478 -27.73 -27.17 -8.68
C GLY A 478 -28.47 -26.21 -9.61
N GLY A 479 -27.94 -25.95 -10.81
CA GLY A 479 -28.37 -24.85 -11.69
C GLY A 479 -29.84 -24.86 -12.12
N LYS A 480 -30.46 -26.03 -12.24
CA LYS A 480 -31.91 -26.12 -12.54
C LYS A 480 -32.77 -25.41 -11.49
N ASN A 481 -32.32 -25.38 -10.23
CA ASN A 481 -33.03 -24.72 -9.13
C ASN A 481 -32.80 -23.20 -9.08
N LEU A 482 -31.85 -22.69 -9.84
CA LEU A 482 -31.39 -21.29 -9.85
C LEU A 482 -31.57 -20.62 -11.23
N THR A 483 -32.40 -21.20 -12.09
CA THR A 483 -32.71 -20.60 -13.40
C THR A 483 -33.34 -19.22 -13.20
N GLY A 484 -32.81 -18.22 -13.90
CA GLY A 484 -33.24 -16.82 -13.78
C GLY A 484 -32.46 -15.99 -12.75
N SER A 485 -31.61 -16.61 -11.93
CA SER A 485 -30.69 -15.87 -11.05
C SER A 485 -29.49 -15.36 -11.85
N LEU A 486 -29.40 -14.04 -12.04
CA LEU A 486 -28.31 -13.39 -12.78
C LEU A 486 -26.96 -13.53 -12.06
N THR A 487 -26.97 -13.46 -10.73
CA THR A 487 -25.78 -13.63 -9.88
C THR A 487 -25.27 -15.07 -9.91
N TYR A 488 -26.17 -16.06 -9.98
CA TYR A 488 -25.78 -17.45 -10.18
C TYR A 488 -25.15 -17.66 -11.57
N ARG A 489 -25.73 -17.05 -12.62
CA ARG A 489 -25.15 -17.13 -13.97
C ARG A 489 -23.73 -16.53 -14.00
N TYR A 490 -23.54 -15.36 -13.40
CA TYR A 490 -22.23 -14.72 -13.29
C TYR A 490 -21.21 -15.65 -12.60
N ASP A 491 -21.54 -16.19 -11.42
CA ASP A 491 -20.62 -17.06 -10.67
C ASP A 491 -20.34 -18.38 -11.40
N LEU A 492 -21.34 -18.92 -12.13
CA LEU A 492 -21.15 -20.11 -12.95
C LEU A 492 -20.20 -19.84 -14.12
N VAL A 493 -20.33 -18.69 -14.78
CA VAL A 493 -19.43 -18.28 -15.87
C VAL A 493 -18.01 -18.10 -15.34
N ASP A 494 -17.83 -17.38 -14.22
CA ASP A 494 -16.51 -17.14 -13.64
C ASP A 494 -15.84 -18.44 -13.15
N LEU A 495 -16.59 -19.31 -12.48
CA LEU A 495 -16.10 -20.62 -12.03
C LEU A 495 -15.72 -21.53 -13.21
N THR A 496 -16.52 -21.51 -14.29
CA THR A 496 -16.20 -22.27 -15.50
C THR A 496 -14.95 -21.71 -16.17
N ARG A 497 -14.82 -20.37 -16.27
CA ARG A 497 -13.62 -19.68 -16.78
C ARG A 497 -12.39 -20.08 -15.97
N GLN A 498 -12.47 -20.07 -14.63
CA GLN A 498 -11.37 -20.45 -13.75
C GLN A 498 -10.92 -21.90 -13.99
N VAL A 499 -11.85 -22.84 -14.06
CA VAL A 499 -11.54 -24.26 -14.34
C VAL A 499 -10.89 -24.43 -15.70
N LEU A 500 -11.42 -23.78 -16.74
CA LEU A 500 -10.85 -23.85 -18.09
C LEU A 500 -9.47 -23.19 -18.17
N SER A 501 -9.25 -22.08 -17.48
CA SER A 501 -7.96 -21.38 -17.43
C SER A 501 -6.88 -22.25 -16.79
N LYS A 502 -7.16 -22.84 -15.61
CA LYS A 502 -6.21 -23.74 -14.95
C LYS A 502 -5.97 -25.03 -15.75
N PHE A 503 -6.97 -25.51 -16.50
CA PHE A 503 -6.77 -26.62 -17.41
C PHE A 503 -5.92 -26.23 -18.64
N ALA A 504 -6.14 -25.03 -19.19
CA ALA A 504 -5.32 -24.48 -20.26
C ALA A 504 -3.85 -24.41 -19.84
N ASN A 505 -3.57 -24.08 -18.56
CA ASN A 505 -2.21 -24.08 -18.06
C ASN A 505 -1.52 -25.46 -18.17
N GLN A 506 -2.24 -26.52 -17.79
CA GLN A 506 -1.72 -27.89 -17.89
C GLN A 506 -1.49 -28.31 -19.35
N VAL A 507 -2.37 -27.90 -20.26
CA VAL A 507 -2.23 -28.20 -21.70
C VAL A 507 -1.05 -27.44 -22.30
N TYR A 508 -0.83 -26.20 -21.89
CA TYR A 508 0.31 -25.38 -22.31
C TYR A 508 1.64 -26.03 -21.91
N ILE A 509 1.78 -26.43 -20.63
CA ILE A 509 2.98 -27.11 -20.13
C ILE A 509 3.26 -28.39 -20.93
N LYS A 510 2.22 -29.17 -21.26
CA LYS A 510 2.36 -30.37 -22.10
C LYS A 510 2.85 -30.03 -23.50
N ALA A 511 2.31 -28.98 -24.13
CA ALA A 511 2.78 -28.54 -25.44
C ALA A 511 4.27 -28.16 -25.41
N VAL A 512 4.69 -27.37 -24.42
CA VAL A 512 6.09 -26.96 -24.26
C VAL A 512 7.00 -28.15 -23.98
N THR A 513 6.56 -29.10 -23.15
CA THR A 513 7.30 -30.34 -22.89
C THR A 513 7.47 -31.15 -24.18
N SER A 514 6.40 -31.34 -24.96
CA SER A 514 6.47 -32.04 -26.25
C SER A 514 7.39 -31.33 -27.25
N PHE A 515 7.43 -29.99 -27.25
CA PHE A 515 8.38 -29.22 -28.04
C PHE A 515 9.83 -29.52 -27.64
N GLN A 516 10.14 -29.51 -26.34
CA GLN A 516 11.48 -29.81 -25.82
C GLN A 516 11.92 -31.25 -26.13
N GLU A 517 11.00 -32.19 -26.03
CA GLU A 517 11.21 -33.61 -26.35
C GLU A 517 11.26 -33.88 -27.87
N LYS A 518 11.00 -32.86 -28.71
CA LYS A 518 10.90 -32.97 -30.17
C LYS A 518 9.81 -33.95 -30.63
N ASN A 519 8.76 -34.12 -29.82
CA ASN A 519 7.60 -34.94 -30.14
C ASN A 519 6.57 -34.09 -30.88
N ILE A 520 6.61 -34.17 -32.21
CA ILE A 520 5.78 -33.33 -33.09
C ILE A 520 4.28 -33.65 -32.98
N ASP A 521 3.93 -34.93 -32.80
CA ASP A 521 2.54 -35.37 -32.74
C ASP A 521 1.85 -34.84 -31.47
N ASP A 522 2.50 -34.99 -30.31
CA ASP A 522 1.97 -34.47 -29.05
C ASP A 522 2.02 -32.94 -28.98
N LEU A 523 3.03 -32.31 -29.59
CA LEU A 523 3.06 -30.85 -29.71
C LEU A 523 1.86 -30.34 -30.52
N HIS A 524 1.58 -30.95 -31.67
CA HIS A 524 0.43 -30.58 -32.47
C HIS A 524 -0.87 -30.80 -31.70
N LEU A 525 -1.05 -31.95 -31.06
CA LEU A 525 -2.24 -32.26 -30.29
C LEU A 525 -2.49 -31.24 -29.17
N ASN A 526 -1.47 -30.97 -28.34
CA ASN A 526 -1.61 -30.06 -27.20
C ASN A 526 -1.76 -28.60 -27.65
N SER A 527 -1.08 -28.17 -28.71
CA SER A 527 -1.24 -26.82 -29.27
C SER A 527 -2.68 -26.60 -29.79
N HIS A 528 -3.23 -27.55 -30.55
CA HIS A 528 -4.62 -27.47 -31.01
C HIS A 528 -5.61 -27.44 -29.84
N LYS A 529 -5.37 -28.25 -28.82
CA LYS A 529 -6.19 -28.28 -27.61
C LYS A 529 -6.14 -26.96 -26.83
N PHE A 530 -4.97 -26.35 -26.69
CA PHE A 530 -4.82 -25.04 -26.04
C PHE A 530 -5.56 -23.95 -26.79
N LEU A 531 -5.42 -23.89 -28.13
CA LEU A 531 -6.15 -22.94 -28.96
C LEU A 531 -7.67 -23.16 -28.92
N GLN A 532 -8.12 -24.41 -28.81
CA GLN A 532 -9.54 -24.72 -28.65
C GLN A 532 -10.06 -24.23 -27.29
N LEU A 533 -9.30 -24.42 -26.21
CA LEU A 533 -9.67 -23.89 -24.90
C LEU A 533 -9.81 -22.37 -24.89
N ILE A 534 -8.94 -21.64 -25.60
CA ILE A 534 -9.08 -20.18 -25.73
C ILE A 534 -10.43 -19.82 -26.40
N LYS A 535 -10.81 -20.52 -27.47
CA LYS A 535 -12.10 -20.31 -28.16
C LYS A 535 -13.29 -20.67 -27.28
N ASP A 536 -13.19 -21.75 -26.52
CA ASP A 536 -14.25 -22.20 -25.61
C ASP A 536 -14.44 -21.19 -24.46
N ILE A 537 -13.35 -20.63 -23.94
CA ILE A 537 -13.38 -19.55 -22.94
C ILE A 537 -13.99 -18.28 -23.54
N ASP A 538 -13.58 -17.86 -24.74
CA ASP A 538 -14.16 -16.69 -25.42
C ASP A 538 -15.69 -16.82 -25.61
N LEU A 539 -16.14 -18.00 -26.07
CA LEU A 539 -17.56 -18.30 -26.22
C LEU A 539 -18.31 -18.28 -24.87
N LEU A 540 -17.69 -18.82 -23.81
CA LEU A 540 -18.25 -18.80 -22.47
C LEU A 540 -18.39 -17.37 -21.94
N LEU A 541 -17.35 -16.55 -22.07
CA LEU A 541 -17.35 -15.16 -21.60
C LEU A 541 -18.36 -14.31 -22.38
N ALA A 542 -18.59 -14.60 -23.65
CA ALA A 542 -19.63 -13.97 -24.46
C ALA A 542 -21.07 -14.22 -23.97
N SER A 543 -21.27 -15.14 -23.02
CA SER A 543 -22.60 -15.48 -22.49
C SER A 543 -23.08 -14.57 -21.33
N ASP A 544 -22.25 -13.64 -20.86
CA ASP A 544 -22.58 -12.71 -19.78
C ASP A 544 -21.97 -11.31 -20.02
N ASP A 545 -22.80 -10.27 -19.97
CA ASP A 545 -22.43 -8.89 -20.29
C ASP A 545 -21.31 -8.31 -19.41
N ASN A 546 -21.10 -8.90 -18.22
CA ASN A 546 -20.06 -8.48 -17.29
C ASN A 546 -18.64 -8.89 -17.74
N PHE A 547 -18.51 -9.74 -18.76
CA PHE A 547 -17.21 -10.20 -19.29
C PHE A 547 -16.91 -9.68 -20.71
N LEU A 548 -17.72 -8.75 -21.22
CA LEU A 548 -17.57 -8.22 -22.57
C LEU A 548 -16.66 -6.98 -22.61
N LEU A 549 -15.56 -7.07 -23.37
CA LEU A 549 -14.72 -5.90 -23.68
C LEU A 549 -15.52 -4.74 -24.31
N GLY A 550 -16.54 -5.07 -25.11
CA GLY A 550 -17.41 -4.09 -25.76
C GLY A 550 -18.09 -3.14 -24.76
N THR A 551 -18.47 -3.63 -23.58
CA THR A 551 -19.10 -2.81 -22.53
C THR A 551 -18.14 -1.71 -22.05
N TRP A 552 -16.87 -2.04 -21.83
CA TRP A 552 -15.84 -1.08 -21.43
C TRP A 552 -15.54 -0.06 -22.54
N LEU A 553 -15.37 -0.54 -23.78
CA LEU A 553 -15.11 0.34 -24.93
C LEU A 553 -16.25 1.31 -25.20
N GLU A 554 -17.51 0.87 -25.09
CA GLU A 554 -18.66 1.74 -25.27
C GLU A 554 -18.82 2.74 -24.11
N SER A 555 -18.45 2.36 -22.88
CA SER A 555 -18.37 3.30 -21.75
C SER A 555 -17.35 4.41 -22.02
N ALA A 556 -16.14 4.05 -22.48
CA ALA A 556 -15.10 5.00 -22.84
C ALA A 556 -15.55 5.96 -23.96
N LYS A 557 -16.22 5.44 -25.00
CA LYS A 557 -16.76 6.27 -26.09
C LYS A 557 -17.80 7.28 -25.60
N LYS A 558 -18.64 6.92 -24.63
CA LYS A 558 -19.66 7.83 -24.06
C LYS A 558 -19.05 8.99 -23.28
N LEU A 559 -17.84 8.82 -22.74
CA LEU A 559 -17.11 9.89 -22.04
C LEU A 559 -16.40 10.86 -23.01
N ALA A 560 -16.20 10.48 -24.27
CA ALA A 560 -15.54 11.31 -25.26
C ALA A 560 -16.46 12.42 -25.78
N VAL A 561 -15.96 13.67 -25.80
CA VAL A 561 -16.73 14.84 -26.28
C VAL A 561 -16.77 14.92 -27.81
N ASN A 562 -15.79 14.33 -28.50
CA ASN A 562 -15.80 14.22 -29.96
C ASN A 562 -15.09 12.94 -30.45
N PRO A 563 -15.38 12.47 -31.68
CA PRO A 563 -14.79 11.25 -32.24
C PRO A 563 -13.26 11.29 -32.42
N ASN A 564 -12.65 12.47 -32.52
CA ASN A 564 -11.20 12.62 -32.72
C ASN A 564 -10.41 12.53 -31.40
N THR A 565 -11.07 12.70 -30.26
CA THR A 565 -10.48 12.51 -28.92
C THR A 565 -10.21 11.02 -28.64
N TYR A 566 -10.88 10.13 -29.39
CA TYR A 566 -10.78 8.67 -29.32
C TYR A 566 -9.40 8.13 -29.75
N THR A 567 -8.78 8.71 -30.78
CA THR A 567 -7.54 8.17 -31.37
C THR A 567 -6.32 8.31 -30.46
N ALA A 568 -6.41 9.13 -29.41
CA ALA A 568 -5.32 9.39 -28.45
C ALA A 568 -5.42 8.57 -27.15
N VAL A 569 -6.51 7.83 -26.92
CA VAL A 569 -6.75 7.09 -25.66
C VAL A 569 -6.58 5.56 -25.84
N ILE A 570 -6.64 5.06 -27.09
CA ILE A 570 -6.61 3.61 -27.38
C ILE A 570 -5.35 3.18 -28.18
N ASN A 571 -4.64 4.11 -28.81
CA ASN A 571 -3.31 3.86 -29.39
C ASN A 571 -2.22 4.38 -28.46
#